data_AF-A0A5N6E8E1-F1
#
_entry.id   AF-A0A5N6E8E1-F1
#
_cell.length_a   1.000
_cell.length_b   1.000
_cell.length_c   1.000
_cell.angle_alpha   90.00
_cell.angle_beta   90.00
_cell.angle_gamma   90.00
#
_symmetry.space_group_name_H-M   'P 1'
#
loop_
_entity.id
_entity.type
_entity.pdbx_description
1 polymer ?
#
loop_
_entity_poly.entity_id
_entity_poly.type
_entity_poly.pdbx_seq_one_letter_code
_entity_poly.pdbx_strand_id
1 'polypeptide(L)'
;MRQSPEIDLAIDLGTTTVAVCWRWNSIGEKSRLLSFRSPGSLTAQKDSLELPATFARSKHQWHFGPNATVYSDTVPFSNVKMGVSGRSPYWEQLRETLRKADEEYGVKETPVTLLTGMFRYIQDNLKEQIFAEPNSKKFLMHRMFENVSKRCWVTYPVKQNVSLRISLVEAALAAGFDEVHGISESLAAVHFAVLEKELPLCTPSTVLLIDCGGGSSDAATVMVDEKRRIRLACVTDGLSVGGHSVNETARAWLRVNSKLAYINDNSHWDMISTIFDGCKMAFNGIEPVNFKLIPTIIKLEPDLMRSFYDPLISNILDLFQTQYRHAQENGCTPDHFVLCGGPARNKWFFETIKAEISLRYPSLVCERIFEVGAVATGALLYAQTPLTEPHIAKADIGLEYLDNHHLSGRKIKHGKVQRGIGWVIEKVGRAPQEGLSSWPNQICFC
;
A
#
# COMPACT_ATOMS: atom_id res chain seq x y z
N MET A 1 9.47 4.88 -36.55
CA MET A 1 8.18 5.37 -36.00
C MET A 1 8.48 6.08 -34.68
N ARG A 2 8.05 7.33 -34.47
CA ARG A 2 8.16 7.95 -33.14
C ARG A 2 7.18 7.22 -32.23
N GLN A 3 7.66 6.65 -31.11
CA GLN A 3 6.80 6.05 -30.09
C GLN A 3 5.76 7.09 -29.66
N SER A 4 4.49 6.67 -29.54
CA SER A 4 3.46 7.54 -28.97
C SER A 4 3.86 7.88 -27.53
N PRO A 5 3.60 9.12 -27.06
CA PRO A 5 3.87 9.46 -25.68
C PRO A 5 3.02 8.58 -24.77
N GLU A 6 3.64 8.10 -23.71
CA GLU A 6 3.04 7.26 -22.68
C GLU A 6 3.49 7.78 -21.32
N ILE A 7 2.65 7.58 -20.31
CA ILE A 7 2.92 8.00 -18.93
C ILE A 7 3.01 6.74 -18.08
N ASP A 8 4.13 6.60 -17.38
CA ASP A 8 4.24 5.60 -16.32
C ASP A 8 3.88 6.28 -14.99
N LEU A 9 3.01 5.62 -14.23
CA LEU A 9 2.57 6.05 -12.90
C LEU A 9 2.76 4.90 -11.91
N ALA A 10 3.21 5.19 -10.71
CA ALA A 10 3.10 4.27 -9.59
C ALA A 10 2.33 4.93 -8.44
N ILE A 11 1.44 4.16 -7.85
CA ILE A 11 0.55 4.61 -6.78
C ILE A 11 0.82 3.75 -5.56
N ASP A 12 1.34 4.40 -4.53
CA ASP A 12 1.40 3.83 -3.19
C ASP A 12 0.15 4.22 -2.41
N LEU A 13 -0.85 3.34 -2.41
CA LEU A 13 -2.05 3.51 -1.60
C LEU A 13 -1.77 2.97 -0.18
N GLY A 14 -1.11 3.75 0.66
CA GLY A 14 -0.83 3.42 2.05
C GLY A 14 -2.08 3.38 2.95
N THR A 15 -1.91 2.91 4.19
CA THR A 15 -3.02 2.88 5.17
C THR A 15 -3.37 4.29 5.66
N THR A 16 -2.37 5.17 5.79
CA THR A 16 -2.51 6.53 6.34
C THR A 16 -2.30 7.62 5.29
N THR A 17 -1.52 7.35 4.26
CA THR A 17 -1.15 8.30 3.21
C THR A 17 -1.16 7.63 1.85
N VAL A 18 -1.33 8.43 0.80
CA VAL A 18 -1.23 8.03 -0.59
C VAL A 18 -0.12 8.86 -1.22
N ALA A 19 0.84 8.20 -1.86
CA ALA A 19 1.89 8.85 -2.62
C ALA A 19 1.84 8.37 -4.07
N VAL A 20 2.11 9.27 -5.00
CA VAL A 20 2.05 8.97 -6.43
C VAL A 20 3.32 9.49 -7.07
N CYS A 21 3.98 8.63 -7.85
CA CYS A 21 5.17 8.97 -8.61
C CYS A 21 4.88 8.73 -10.08
N TRP A 22 5.29 9.64 -10.96
CA TRP A 22 4.99 9.55 -12.39
C TRP A 22 6.18 10.00 -13.24
N ARG A 23 6.19 9.57 -14.50
CA ARG A 23 7.13 10.07 -15.52
C ARG A 23 6.54 9.91 -16.91
N TRP A 24 7.10 10.66 -17.84
CA TRP A 24 6.97 10.33 -19.26
C TRP A 24 7.77 9.06 -19.56
N ASN A 25 7.18 8.10 -20.28
CA ASN A 25 7.87 6.92 -20.78
C ASN A 25 8.73 7.31 -21.99
N SER A 26 9.85 7.98 -21.73
CA SER A 26 10.86 8.28 -22.72
C SER A 26 12.26 8.29 -22.10
N ILE A 27 13.26 7.97 -22.93
CA ILE A 27 14.65 7.85 -22.49
C ILE A 27 15.13 9.16 -21.84
N GLY A 28 15.66 9.06 -20.62
CA GLY A 28 16.25 10.18 -19.89
C GLY A 28 15.27 11.03 -19.07
N GLU A 29 13.96 10.74 -19.12
CA GLU A 29 12.98 11.43 -18.26
C GLU A 29 13.05 10.94 -16.82
N LYS A 30 13.08 11.90 -15.90
CA LYS A 30 13.11 11.65 -14.46
C LYS A 30 11.71 11.49 -13.91
N SER A 31 11.58 10.64 -12.89
CA SER A 31 10.36 10.52 -12.10
C SER A 31 10.10 11.76 -11.25
N ARG A 32 8.81 12.03 -11.03
CA ARG A 32 8.31 13.18 -10.27
C ARG A 32 7.25 12.70 -9.30
N LEU A 33 7.30 13.18 -8.07
CA LEU A 33 6.18 12.99 -7.14
C LEU A 33 5.04 13.92 -7.54
N LEU A 34 3.83 13.37 -7.56
CA LEU A 34 2.62 14.11 -7.78
C LEU A 34 2.33 14.98 -6.54
N SER A 35 2.13 16.28 -6.74
CA SER A 35 1.60 17.13 -5.67
C SER A 35 0.07 17.05 -5.57
N PHE A 36 -0.45 17.22 -4.37
CA PHE A 36 -1.89 17.31 -4.11
C PHE A 36 -2.21 18.67 -3.50
N ARG A 37 -3.22 19.33 -4.07
CA ARG A 37 -3.69 20.62 -3.54
C ARG A 37 -4.46 20.42 -2.24
N SER A 38 -4.20 21.29 -1.27
CA SER A 38 -5.03 21.40 -0.06
C SER A 38 -6.17 22.41 -0.28
N PRO A 39 -7.44 22.06 0.03
CA PRO A 39 -8.55 23.01 0.01
C PRO A 39 -8.40 24.15 1.03
N GLY A 40 -8.79 25.37 0.65
CA GLY A 40 -9.29 26.37 1.59
C GLY A 40 -8.37 27.48 2.10
N SER A 41 -7.23 27.82 1.47
CA SER A 41 -6.48 29.03 1.86
C SER A 41 -6.16 29.93 0.67
N LEU A 42 -6.68 31.16 0.72
CA LEU A 42 -6.39 32.28 -0.20
C LEU A 42 -4.99 32.89 0.01
N THR A 43 -4.19 32.36 0.93
CA THR A 43 -2.84 32.84 1.22
C THR A 43 -1.86 31.67 1.32
N ALA A 44 -0.89 31.65 0.40
CA ALA A 44 0.29 30.77 0.32
C ALA A 44 0.00 29.26 0.53
N GLN A 45 -0.46 28.59 -0.53
CA GLN A 45 -0.60 27.13 -0.57
C GLN A 45 0.77 26.44 -0.41
N LYS A 46 0.80 25.37 0.38
CA LYS A 46 1.88 24.38 0.35
C LYS A 46 1.29 23.11 -0.26
N ASP A 47 1.61 22.87 -1.52
CA ASP A 47 1.39 21.59 -2.18
C ASP A 47 1.97 20.46 -1.31
N SER A 48 1.22 19.37 -1.13
CA SER A 48 1.70 18.18 -0.41
C SER A 48 2.10 17.08 -1.38
N LEU A 49 3.20 16.38 -1.10
CA LEU A 49 3.64 15.21 -1.87
C LEU A 49 3.01 13.90 -1.36
N GLU A 50 2.27 13.97 -0.26
CA GLU A 50 1.47 12.89 0.32
C GLU A 50 0.03 13.37 0.52
N LEU A 51 -0.93 12.62 -0.01
CA LEU A 51 -2.34 12.82 0.26
C LEU A 51 -2.73 11.99 1.50
N PRO A 52 -3.35 12.54 2.54
CA PRO A 52 -3.93 11.72 3.60
C PRO A 52 -4.89 10.68 3.01
N ALA A 53 -4.80 9.43 3.47
CA ALA A 53 -5.70 8.34 3.05
C ALA A 53 -7.07 8.46 3.73
N THR A 54 -7.66 9.65 3.67
CA THR A 54 -8.98 9.99 4.19
C THR A 54 -9.97 10.09 3.04
N PHE A 55 -11.14 9.53 3.24
CA PHE A 55 -12.15 9.32 2.22
C PHE A 55 -13.50 9.78 2.76
N ALA A 56 -14.31 10.44 1.96
CA ALA A 56 -15.68 10.75 2.32
C ALA A 56 -16.60 10.72 1.11
N ARG A 57 -17.86 10.33 1.31
CA ARG A 57 -18.88 10.31 0.27
C ARG A 57 -19.94 11.36 0.57
N SER A 58 -20.18 12.27 -0.37
CA SER A 58 -21.38 13.14 -0.37
C SER A 58 -22.47 12.48 -1.20
N LYS A 59 -23.60 13.18 -1.45
CA LYS A 59 -24.60 12.71 -2.43
C LYS A 59 -24.06 12.58 -3.86
N HIS A 60 -23.24 13.53 -4.30
CA HIS A 60 -22.89 13.65 -5.72
C HIS A 60 -21.50 13.13 -6.09
N GLN A 61 -20.56 13.14 -5.15
CA GLN A 61 -19.18 12.76 -5.44
C GLN A 61 -18.42 12.20 -4.22
N TRP A 62 -17.29 11.59 -4.51
CA TRP A 62 -16.25 11.24 -3.56
C TRP A 62 -15.36 12.44 -3.25
N HIS A 63 -14.87 12.49 -2.02
CA HIS A 63 -13.91 13.48 -1.53
C HIS A 63 -12.71 12.75 -0.92
N PHE A 64 -11.51 13.26 -1.15
CA PHE A 64 -10.26 12.60 -0.74
C PHE A 64 -9.30 13.58 -0.05
N GLY A 65 -8.45 13.04 0.83
CA GLY A 65 -7.48 13.83 1.57
C GLY A 65 -8.16 14.91 2.41
N PRO A 66 -7.62 16.15 2.45
CA PRO A 66 -8.22 17.20 3.27
C PRO A 66 -9.62 17.63 2.78
N ASN A 67 -9.99 17.38 1.51
CA ASN A 67 -11.36 17.63 1.05
C ASN A 67 -12.37 16.73 1.76
N ALA A 68 -11.97 15.54 2.19
CA ALA A 68 -12.84 14.60 2.89
C ALA A 68 -13.25 15.09 4.29
N THR A 69 -12.56 16.07 4.85
CA THR A 69 -12.81 16.58 6.21
C THR A 69 -13.48 17.96 6.24
N VAL A 70 -13.64 18.61 5.08
CA VAL A 70 -14.16 20.00 5.00
C VAL A 70 -15.69 20.04 4.99
N TYR A 71 -16.33 19.05 4.38
CA TYR A 71 -17.78 19.08 4.16
C TYR A 71 -18.54 18.38 5.28
N SER A 72 -19.46 19.10 5.92
CA SER A 72 -20.31 18.55 6.99
C SER A 72 -21.37 17.57 6.49
N ASP A 73 -21.74 17.64 5.21
CA ASP A 73 -22.71 16.75 4.56
C ASP A 73 -21.97 15.63 3.80
N THR A 74 -21.23 14.82 4.55
CA THR A 74 -20.54 13.64 4.03
C THR A 74 -20.53 12.48 5.02
N VAL A 75 -20.45 11.26 4.48
CA VAL A 75 -20.14 10.04 5.22
C VAL A 75 -18.64 9.77 5.14
N PRO A 76 -17.88 9.88 6.24
CA PRO A 76 -16.44 9.62 6.26
C PRO A 76 -16.15 8.12 6.31
N PHE A 77 -15.08 7.73 5.64
CA PHE A 77 -14.54 6.37 5.60
C PHE A 77 -13.10 6.39 6.16
N SER A 78 -12.84 5.49 7.09
CA SER A 78 -11.51 5.29 7.70
C SER A 78 -10.98 3.90 7.40
N ASN A 79 -9.66 3.75 7.49
CA ASN A 79 -8.96 2.46 7.38
C ASN A 79 -9.30 1.67 6.10
N VAL A 80 -9.63 2.38 5.01
CA VAL A 80 -10.15 1.79 3.77
C VAL A 80 -9.25 0.68 3.26
N LYS A 81 -7.93 0.89 3.19
CA LYS A 81 -6.98 -0.15 2.73
C LYS A 81 -7.12 -1.45 3.52
N MET A 82 -7.25 -1.37 4.85
CA MET A 82 -7.40 -2.55 5.71
C MET A 82 -8.78 -3.21 5.51
N GLY A 83 -9.83 -2.42 5.33
CA GLY A 83 -11.16 -2.91 5.00
C GLY A 83 -11.22 -3.64 3.66
N VAL A 84 -10.67 -3.05 2.57
CA VAL A 84 -10.60 -3.68 1.24
C VAL A 84 -9.74 -4.95 1.26
N SER A 85 -8.72 -4.98 2.12
CA SER A 85 -7.89 -6.18 2.35
C SER A 85 -8.65 -7.33 3.06
N GLY A 86 -9.90 -7.11 3.48
CA GLY A 86 -10.72 -8.10 4.19
C GLY A 86 -10.33 -8.31 5.65
N ARG A 87 -9.62 -7.35 6.27
CA ARG A 87 -9.13 -7.49 7.64
C ARG A 87 -10.22 -7.16 8.65
N SER A 88 -10.47 -8.06 9.60
CA SER A 88 -11.34 -7.77 10.75
C SER A 88 -10.64 -6.82 11.75
N PRO A 89 -11.36 -5.85 12.35
CA PRO A 89 -12.77 -5.53 12.17
C PRO A 89 -13.03 -4.50 11.04
N TYR A 90 -11.99 -4.11 10.30
CA TYR A 90 -12.05 -3.03 9.31
C TYR A 90 -12.94 -3.35 8.10
N TRP A 91 -13.10 -4.63 7.75
CA TRP A 91 -14.03 -5.06 6.70
C TRP A 91 -15.48 -4.81 7.09
N GLU A 92 -15.86 -5.15 8.32
CA GLU A 92 -17.18 -4.89 8.88
C GLU A 92 -17.45 -3.38 8.94
N GLN A 93 -16.45 -2.60 9.39
CA GLN A 93 -16.53 -1.14 9.42
C GLN A 93 -16.75 -0.57 8.02
N LEU A 94 -15.96 -1.00 7.02
CA LEU A 94 -16.10 -0.53 5.64
C LEU A 94 -17.49 -0.85 5.07
N ARG A 95 -18.00 -2.08 5.28
CA ARG A 95 -19.33 -2.48 4.83
C ARG A 95 -20.43 -1.64 5.47
N GLU A 96 -20.33 -1.39 6.76
CA GLU A 96 -21.31 -0.58 7.48
C GLU A 96 -21.31 0.87 7.00
N THR A 97 -20.14 1.45 6.76
CA THR A 97 -20.03 2.81 6.21
C THR A 97 -20.56 2.90 4.77
N LEU A 98 -20.34 1.87 3.94
CA LEU A 98 -20.94 1.79 2.60
C LEU A 98 -22.48 1.73 2.68
N ARG A 99 -23.03 0.92 3.58
CA ARG A 99 -24.49 0.84 3.83
C ARG A 99 -25.05 2.20 4.27
N LYS A 100 -24.36 2.88 5.20
CA LYS A 100 -24.76 4.21 5.65
C LYS A 100 -24.81 5.21 4.49
N ALA A 101 -23.82 5.21 3.60
CA ALA A 101 -23.82 6.09 2.44
C ALA A 101 -25.00 5.81 1.49
N ASP A 102 -25.37 4.54 1.29
CA ASP A 102 -26.57 4.17 0.51
C ASP A 102 -27.86 4.68 1.17
N GLU A 103 -27.99 4.51 2.48
CA GLU A 103 -29.19 4.96 3.21
C GLU A 103 -29.33 6.48 3.24
N GLU A 104 -28.23 7.20 3.39
CA GLU A 104 -28.23 8.66 3.48
C GLU A 104 -28.38 9.33 2.10
N TYR A 105 -27.77 8.76 1.07
CA TYR A 105 -27.66 9.41 -0.25
C TYR A 105 -28.24 8.63 -1.44
N GLY A 106 -28.67 7.38 -1.24
CA GLY A 106 -29.15 6.49 -2.30
C GLY A 106 -28.05 6.04 -3.26
N VAL A 107 -26.80 5.98 -2.81
CA VAL A 107 -25.63 5.62 -3.62
C VAL A 107 -25.17 4.18 -3.35
N LYS A 108 -25.14 3.35 -4.39
CA LYS A 108 -24.69 1.96 -4.32
C LYS A 108 -23.19 1.85 -4.52
N GLU A 109 -22.43 2.30 -3.53
CA GLU A 109 -20.98 2.25 -3.56
C GLU A 109 -20.43 0.88 -3.18
N THR A 110 -19.25 0.56 -3.70
CA THR A 110 -18.47 -0.65 -3.42
C THR A 110 -17.01 -0.27 -3.14
N PRO A 111 -16.18 -1.18 -2.59
CA PRO A 111 -14.75 -0.95 -2.51
C PRO A 111 -14.11 -0.53 -3.84
N VAL A 112 -14.53 -1.15 -4.95
CA VAL A 112 -14.02 -0.85 -6.30
C VAL A 112 -14.45 0.53 -6.77
N THR A 113 -15.71 0.95 -6.56
CA THR A 113 -16.15 2.30 -6.98
C THR A 113 -15.50 3.40 -6.15
N LEU A 114 -15.27 3.16 -4.86
CA LEU A 114 -14.49 4.05 -3.99
C LEU A 114 -13.07 4.23 -4.53
N LEU A 115 -12.36 3.11 -4.77
CA LEU A 115 -10.99 3.15 -5.30
C LEU A 115 -10.93 3.76 -6.71
N THR A 116 -11.96 3.52 -7.54
CA THR A 116 -12.08 4.13 -8.88
C THR A 116 -12.15 5.65 -8.75
N GLY A 117 -12.92 6.16 -7.78
CA GLY A 117 -12.96 7.58 -7.45
C GLY A 117 -11.59 8.14 -7.08
N MET A 118 -10.82 7.42 -6.24
CA MET A 118 -9.47 7.84 -5.85
C MET A 118 -8.53 7.88 -7.05
N PHE A 119 -8.57 6.87 -7.91
CA PHE A 119 -7.76 6.82 -9.13
C PHE A 119 -8.12 7.94 -10.12
N ARG A 120 -9.40 8.29 -10.26
CA ARG A 120 -9.83 9.45 -11.05
C ARG A 120 -9.31 10.76 -10.45
N TYR A 121 -9.42 10.92 -9.13
CA TYR A 121 -8.85 12.08 -8.44
C TYR A 121 -7.34 12.23 -8.66
N ILE A 122 -6.59 11.11 -8.64
CA ILE A 122 -5.16 11.09 -8.96
C ILE A 122 -4.92 11.54 -10.41
N GLN A 123 -5.70 11.03 -11.37
CA GLN A 123 -5.57 11.42 -12.78
C GLN A 123 -5.90 12.90 -13.01
N ASP A 124 -6.88 13.46 -12.31
CA ASP A 124 -7.23 14.87 -12.40
C ASP A 124 -6.07 15.76 -11.91
N ASN A 125 -5.46 15.41 -10.76
CA ASN A 125 -4.27 16.12 -10.25
C ASN A 125 -3.06 15.97 -11.18
N LEU A 126 -2.87 14.79 -11.77
CA LEU A 126 -1.81 14.53 -12.75
C LEU A 126 -2.01 15.37 -14.02
N LYS A 127 -3.25 15.46 -14.52
CA LYS A 127 -3.61 16.28 -15.68
C LYS A 127 -3.30 17.74 -15.43
N GLU A 128 -3.67 18.28 -14.27
CA GLU A 128 -3.35 19.65 -13.89
C GLU A 128 -1.84 19.92 -13.86
N GLN A 129 -1.06 19.02 -13.24
CA GLN A 129 0.39 19.15 -13.17
C GLN A 129 1.05 19.06 -14.54
N ILE A 130 0.66 18.09 -15.37
CA ILE A 130 1.17 17.97 -16.74
C ILE A 130 0.90 19.24 -17.53
N PHE A 131 -0.29 19.83 -17.46
CA PHE A 131 -0.57 21.07 -18.18
C PHE A 131 0.23 22.27 -17.67
N ALA A 132 0.62 22.27 -16.40
CA ALA A 132 1.49 23.29 -15.83
C ALA A 132 2.97 23.13 -16.25
N GLU A 133 3.37 21.99 -16.81
CA GLU A 133 4.76 21.79 -17.24
C GLU A 133 5.13 22.63 -18.48
N PRO A 134 6.31 23.30 -18.49
CA PRO A 134 6.73 24.11 -19.63
C PRO A 134 6.75 23.38 -20.97
N ASN A 135 7.05 22.08 -20.95
CA ASN A 135 7.19 21.24 -22.14
C ASN A 135 5.95 20.37 -22.43
N SER A 136 4.84 20.58 -21.73
CA SER A 136 3.63 19.75 -21.83
C SER A 136 3.12 19.60 -23.27
N LYS A 137 3.09 20.70 -24.05
CA LYS A 137 2.68 20.66 -25.47
C LYS A 137 3.58 19.77 -26.33
N LYS A 138 4.88 19.72 -26.03
CA LYS A 138 5.84 18.86 -26.72
C LYS A 138 5.55 17.39 -26.41
N PHE A 139 5.33 17.06 -25.14
CA PHE A 139 5.08 15.68 -24.71
C PHE A 139 3.70 15.18 -25.14
N LEU A 140 2.67 16.01 -25.05
CA LEU A 140 1.32 15.64 -25.47
C LEU A 140 1.20 15.53 -26.99
N MET A 141 2.12 16.09 -27.78
CA MET A 141 2.10 16.05 -29.25
C MET A 141 0.74 16.48 -29.83
N HIS A 142 0.13 17.53 -29.27
CA HIS A 142 -1.23 18.01 -29.59
C HIS A 142 -2.39 17.05 -29.27
N ARG A 143 -2.14 15.96 -28.52
CA ARG A 143 -3.19 15.06 -28.04
C ARG A 143 -3.85 15.61 -26.78
N MET A 144 -5.10 15.19 -26.58
CA MET A 144 -5.79 15.33 -25.29
C MET A 144 -5.16 14.38 -24.27
N PHE A 145 -5.09 14.79 -23.00
CA PHE A 145 -4.52 13.98 -21.91
C PHE A 145 -5.21 12.60 -21.79
N GLU A 146 -6.52 12.57 -22.03
CA GLU A 146 -7.35 11.38 -22.02
C GLU A 146 -6.89 10.34 -23.07
N ASN A 147 -6.27 10.78 -24.16
CA ASN A 147 -5.85 9.94 -25.28
C ASN A 147 -4.36 9.54 -25.20
N VAL A 148 -3.69 9.82 -24.09
CA VAL A 148 -2.30 9.40 -23.80
C VAL A 148 -2.35 8.10 -23.01
N SER A 149 -1.59 7.08 -23.45
CA SER A 149 -1.48 5.79 -22.76
C SER A 149 -0.93 6.00 -21.34
N LYS A 150 -1.54 5.34 -20.35
CA LYS A 150 -1.14 5.39 -18.94
C LYS A 150 -0.96 3.98 -18.40
N ARG A 151 0.27 3.64 -18.04
CA ARG A 151 0.62 2.40 -17.35
C ARG A 151 0.77 2.66 -15.86
N CYS A 152 0.13 1.85 -15.04
CA CYS A 152 0.02 2.05 -13.60
C CYS A 152 0.62 0.87 -12.83
N TRP A 153 1.49 1.15 -11.87
CA TRP A 153 1.95 0.18 -10.87
C TRP A 153 1.30 0.49 -9.52
N VAL A 154 0.47 -0.41 -9.02
CA VAL A 154 -0.14 -0.29 -7.69
C VAL A 154 0.66 -1.11 -6.68
N THR A 155 0.94 -0.51 -5.52
CA THR A 155 1.65 -1.20 -4.43
C THR A 155 0.66 -1.92 -3.52
N TYR A 156 1.12 -3.00 -2.88
CA TYR A 156 0.34 -3.75 -1.89
C TYR A 156 1.23 -4.40 -0.83
N PRO A 157 0.67 -4.73 0.36
CA PRO A 157 1.42 -5.47 1.36
C PRO A 157 1.65 -6.91 0.93
N VAL A 158 2.67 -7.58 1.43
CA VAL A 158 2.98 -8.98 1.10
C VAL A 158 1.89 -9.94 1.60
N LYS A 159 1.32 -9.67 2.78
CA LYS A 159 0.24 -10.49 3.37
C LYS A 159 -1.14 -9.84 3.27
N GLN A 160 -2.15 -10.70 3.14
CA GLN A 160 -3.57 -10.33 3.11
C GLN A 160 -3.88 -9.31 2.00
N ASN A 161 -3.40 -9.60 0.78
CA ASN A 161 -3.48 -8.66 -0.34
C ASN A 161 -4.39 -9.12 -1.47
N VAL A 162 -4.95 -10.34 -1.44
CA VAL A 162 -5.66 -10.89 -2.62
C VAL A 162 -6.85 -10.02 -3.01
N SER A 163 -7.77 -9.73 -2.08
CA SER A 163 -8.92 -8.87 -2.31
C SER A 163 -8.51 -7.43 -2.65
N LEU A 164 -7.45 -6.92 -2.01
CA LEU A 164 -6.92 -5.58 -2.27
C LEU A 164 -6.34 -5.47 -3.68
N ARG A 165 -5.51 -6.43 -4.11
CA ARG A 165 -4.87 -6.45 -5.43
C ARG A 165 -5.91 -6.48 -6.55
N ILE A 166 -6.90 -7.36 -6.42
CA ILE A 166 -8.01 -7.44 -7.39
C ILE A 166 -8.74 -6.09 -7.43
N SER A 167 -9.12 -5.56 -6.27
CA SER A 167 -9.85 -4.29 -6.19
C SER A 167 -9.06 -3.11 -6.75
N LEU A 168 -7.75 -3.05 -6.50
CA LEU A 168 -6.87 -2.00 -7.02
C LEU A 168 -6.76 -2.08 -8.55
N VAL A 169 -6.56 -3.28 -9.09
CA VAL A 169 -6.45 -3.48 -10.55
C VAL A 169 -7.77 -3.14 -11.24
N GLU A 170 -8.89 -3.69 -10.75
CA GLU A 170 -10.21 -3.41 -11.32
C GLU A 170 -10.56 -1.91 -11.26
N ALA A 171 -10.30 -1.27 -10.12
CA ALA A 171 -10.60 0.14 -9.95
C ALA A 171 -9.70 1.05 -10.81
N ALA A 172 -8.42 0.70 -10.98
CA ALA A 172 -7.51 1.43 -11.85
C ALA A 172 -7.95 1.32 -13.33
N LEU A 173 -8.27 0.11 -13.80
CA LEU A 173 -8.81 -0.08 -15.15
C LEU A 173 -10.13 0.70 -15.34
N ALA A 174 -11.04 0.65 -14.37
CA ALA A 174 -12.30 1.41 -14.40
C ALA A 174 -12.11 2.94 -14.33
N ALA A 175 -10.95 3.40 -13.84
CA ALA A 175 -10.58 4.81 -13.85
C ALA A 175 -9.97 5.26 -15.19
N GLY A 176 -9.61 4.34 -16.09
CA GLY A 176 -9.08 4.65 -17.41
C GLY A 176 -7.56 4.52 -17.54
N PHE A 177 -6.91 3.73 -16.68
CA PHE A 177 -5.54 3.26 -16.94
C PHE A 177 -5.54 2.16 -18.00
N ASP A 178 -4.58 2.19 -18.93
CA ASP A 178 -4.51 1.26 -20.06
C ASP A 178 -3.85 -0.08 -19.67
N GLU A 179 -2.85 -0.03 -18.79
CA GLU A 179 -2.15 -1.19 -18.27
C GLU A 179 -1.96 -1.04 -16.76
N VAL A 180 -2.23 -2.11 -16.00
CA VAL A 180 -2.09 -2.08 -14.54
C VAL A 180 -1.28 -3.29 -14.07
N HIS A 181 -0.23 -3.01 -13.33
CA HIS A 181 0.64 -3.99 -12.71
C HIS A 181 0.64 -3.83 -11.20
N GLY A 182 1.08 -4.88 -10.52
CA GLY A 182 1.17 -4.93 -9.09
C GLY A 182 2.59 -5.21 -8.60
N ILE A 183 2.97 -4.60 -7.48
CA ILE A 183 4.26 -4.85 -6.81
C ILE A 183 4.07 -4.81 -5.29
N SER A 184 4.83 -5.63 -4.56
CA SER A 184 4.85 -5.51 -3.10
C SER A 184 5.53 -4.22 -2.63
N GLU A 185 5.03 -3.64 -1.54
CA GLU A 185 5.56 -2.42 -0.92
C GLU A 185 7.06 -2.55 -0.57
N SER A 186 7.46 -3.68 0.00
CA SER A 186 8.86 -3.94 0.37
C SER A 186 9.80 -4.03 -0.84
N LEU A 187 9.35 -4.63 -1.96
CA LEU A 187 10.15 -4.66 -3.18
C LEU A 187 10.21 -3.29 -3.86
N ALA A 188 9.12 -2.53 -3.84
CA ALA A 188 9.15 -1.16 -4.30
C ALA A 188 10.18 -0.35 -3.49
N ALA A 189 10.08 -0.40 -2.16
CA ALA A 189 10.98 0.31 -1.26
C ALA A 189 12.46 -0.08 -1.45
N VAL A 190 12.79 -1.36 -1.69
CA VAL A 190 14.19 -1.75 -1.90
C VAL A 190 14.75 -1.27 -3.24
N HIS A 191 13.92 -1.15 -4.29
CA HIS A 191 14.34 -0.53 -5.55
C HIS A 191 14.66 0.95 -5.35
N PHE A 192 13.84 1.68 -4.60
CA PHE A 192 14.15 3.07 -4.23
C PHE A 192 15.45 3.17 -3.44
N ALA A 193 15.61 2.33 -2.43
CA ALA A 193 16.79 2.29 -1.57
C ALA A 193 18.09 2.09 -2.38
N VAL A 194 18.07 1.14 -3.32
CA VAL A 194 19.24 0.78 -4.10
C VAL A 194 19.46 1.73 -5.28
N LEU A 195 18.42 2.18 -5.98
CA LEU A 195 18.59 2.86 -7.27
C LEU A 195 18.47 4.39 -7.20
N GLU A 196 17.67 4.93 -6.28
CA GLU A 196 17.47 6.39 -6.16
C GLU A 196 18.22 6.96 -4.96
N LYS A 197 18.11 6.31 -3.79
CA LYS A 197 18.81 6.74 -2.57
C LYS A 197 20.30 6.43 -2.60
N GLU A 198 20.73 5.56 -3.52
CA GLU A 198 22.11 5.12 -3.68
C GLU A 198 22.75 4.67 -2.35
N LEU A 199 22.12 3.70 -1.66
CA LEU A 199 22.71 3.12 -0.45
C LEU A 199 24.21 2.83 -0.63
N PRO A 200 25.05 3.11 0.40
CA PRO A 200 26.49 2.89 0.35
C PRO A 200 26.82 1.40 0.52
N LEU A 201 26.59 0.63 -0.53
CA LEU A 201 26.75 -0.83 -0.55
C LEU A 201 28.19 -1.24 -0.89
N CYS A 202 28.73 -2.22 -0.16
CA CYS A 202 29.92 -2.96 -0.56
C CYS A 202 29.52 -4.10 -1.51
N THR A 203 29.43 -3.84 -2.82
CA THR A 203 28.91 -4.83 -3.78
C THR A 203 29.91 -5.97 -4.06
N PRO A 204 29.44 -7.22 -4.26
CA PRO A 204 28.05 -7.66 -4.14
C PRO A 204 27.58 -7.61 -2.68
N SER A 205 26.36 -7.14 -2.46
CA SER A 205 25.78 -7.00 -1.12
C SER A 205 24.41 -7.67 -1.03
N THR A 206 23.99 -8.00 0.18
CA THR A 206 22.64 -8.52 0.45
C THR A 206 21.89 -7.59 1.38
N VAL A 207 20.84 -6.97 0.86
CA VAL A 207 20.02 -5.97 1.55
C VAL A 207 18.72 -6.59 2.01
N LEU A 208 18.47 -6.62 3.32
CA LEU A 208 17.18 -6.92 3.93
C LEU A 208 16.47 -5.60 4.23
N LEU A 209 15.35 -5.34 3.56
CA LEU A 209 14.51 -4.19 3.82
C LEU A 209 13.21 -4.62 4.49
N ILE A 210 12.79 -3.87 5.52
CA ILE A 210 11.44 -3.92 6.07
C ILE A 210 10.77 -2.57 5.84
N ASP A 211 9.66 -2.56 5.11
CA ASP A 211 8.75 -1.43 5.04
C ASP A 211 7.71 -1.56 6.14
N CYS A 212 7.83 -0.74 7.19
CA CYS A 212 6.90 -0.69 8.31
C CYS A 212 5.91 0.46 8.06
N GLY A 213 4.80 0.16 7.40
CA GLY A 213 3.75 1.11 7.08
C GLY A 213 2.76 1.36 8.22
N GLY A 214 1.60 1.92 7.88
CA GLY A 214 0.53 2.18 8.86
C GLY A 214 -0.17 0.90 9.33
N GLY A 215 -0.57 0.02 8.41
CA GLY A 215 -1.32 -1.21 8.70
C GLY A 215 -0.56 -2.51 8.40
N SER A 216 0.62 -2.45 7.81
CA SER A 216 1.43 -3.62 7.45
C SER A 216 2.91 -3.37 7.66
N SER A 217 3.66 -4.46 7.80
CA SER A 217 5.11 -4.45 7.84
C SER A 217 5.60 -5.53 6.90
N ASP A 218 6.26 -5.17 5.82
CA ASP A 218 6.58 -6.06 4.72
C ASP A 218 8.08 -6.13 4.49
N ALA A 219 8.61 -7.33 4.29
CA ALA A 219 10.04 -7.59 4.17
C ALA A 219 10.39 -8.06 2.75
N ALA A 220 11.54 -7.60 2.26
CA ALA A 220 12.17 -8.11 1.06
C ALA A 220 13.68 -8.22 1.28
N THR A 221 14.28 -9.32 0.86
CA THR A 221 15.73 -9.46 0.83
C THR A 221 16.20 -9.61 -0.60
N VAL A 222 17.17 -8.78 -0.99
CA VAL A 222 17.71 -8.77 -2.34
C VAL A 222 19.23 -8.82 -2.34
N MET A 223 19.79 -9.49 -3.34
CA MET A 223 21.20 -9.34 -3.71
C MET A 223 21.34 -8.18 -4.69
N VAL A 224 22.39 -7.39 -4.51
CA VAL A 224 22.75 -6.27 -5.36
C VAL A 224 24.16 -6.51 -5.90
N ASP A 225 24.31 -6.57 -7.22
CA ASP A 225 25.62 -6.75 -7.85
C ASP A 225 26.37 -5.42 -8.07
N GLU A 226 27.60 -5.49 -8.60
CA GLU A 226 28.46 -4.33 -8.90
C GLU A 226 27.82 -3.32 -9.88
N LYS A 227 26.82 -3.75 -10.66
CA LYS A 227 26.06 -2.89 -11.59
C LYS A 227 24.75 -2.40 -10.97
N ARG A 228 24.59 -2.56 -9.65
CA ARG A 228 23.38 -2.30 -8.88
C ARG A 228 22.13 -3.04 -9.40
N ARG A 229 22.31 -4.17 -10.09
CA ARG A 229 21.17 -5.01 -10.49
C ARG A 229 20.67 -5.77 -9.28
N ILE A 230 19.35 -5.73 -9.11
CA ILE A 230 18.65 -6.30 -7.97
C ILE A 230 18.18 -7.71 -8.34
N ARG A 231 18.32 -8.67 -7.42
CA ARG A 231 17.74 -10.01 -7.52
C ARG A 231 17.18 -10.43 -6.18
N LEU A 232 16.08 -11.15 -6.19
CA LEU A 232 15.49 -11.67 -4.96
C LEU A 232 16.42 -12.71 -4.32
N ALA A 233 16.72 -12.56 -3.03
CA ALA A 233 17.53 -13.51 -2.26
C ALA A 233 16.67 -14.64 -1.66
N CYS A 234 15.45 -14.31 -1.22
CA CYS A 234 14.47 -15.25 -0.69
C CYS A 234 13.05 -14.68 -0.84
N VAL A 235 12.03 -15.51 -0.68
CA VAL A 235 10.62 -15.10 -0.80
C VAL A 235 10.33 -13.95 0.18
N THR A 236 9.54 -12.98 -0.26
CA THR A 236 9.07 -11.87 0.58
C THR A 236 8.17 -12.39 1.70
N ASP A 237 8.25 -11.77 2.88
CA ASP A 237 7.37 -12.05 4.00
C ASP A 237 6.78 -10.74 4.53
N GLY A 238 5.81 -10.81 5.42
CA GLY A 238 5.24 -9.61 6.02
C GLY A 238 4.33 -9.92 7.19
N LEU A 239 3.77 -8.87 7.77
CA LEU A 239 2.86 -8.90 8.90
C LEU A 239 1.72 -7.92 8.66
N SER A 240 0.55 -8.26 9.18
CA SER A 240 -0.64 -7.39 9.13
C SER A 240 -0.67 -6.42 10.31
N VAL A 241 0.48 -5.89 10.69
CA VAL A 241 0.69 -4.92 11.77
C VAL A 241 1.60 -3.79 11.29
N GLY A 242 1.42 -2.58 11.80
CA GLY A 242 2.22 -1.41 11.45
C GLY A 242 2.00 -0.31 12.50
N GLY A 243 2.30 0.94 12.16
CA GLY A 243 2.17 2.07 13.08
C GLY A 243 0.79 2.24 13.75
N HIS A 244 -0.28 1.74 13.14
CA HIS A 244 -1.63 1.73 13.70
C HIS A 244 -1.75 0.81 14.93
N SER A 245 -0.95 -0.26 15.05
CA SER A 245 -0.99 -1.14 16.22
C SER A 245 -0.59 -0.42 17.50
N VAL A 246 0.30 0.58 17.39
CA VAL A 246 0.69 1.45 18.51
C VAL A 246 -0.53 2.24 19.02
N ASN A 247 -1.40 2.69 18.09
CA ASN A 247 -2.63 3.40 18.44
C ASN A 247 -3.60 2.45 19.14
N GLU A 248 -3.75 1.21 18.66
CA GLU A 248 -4.61 0.23 19.31
C GLU A 248 -4.11 -0.18 20.71
N THR A 249 -2.79 -0.26 20.93
CA THR A 249 -2.24 -0.47 22.28
C THR A 249 -2.57 0.71 23.20
N ALA A 250 -2.39 1.94 22.72
CA ALA A 250 -2.77 3.14 23.46
C ALA A 250 -4.28 3.20 23.73
N ARG A 251 -5.11 2.79 22.77
CA ARG A 251 -6.56 2.66 22.92
C ARG A 251 -6.93 1.73 24.04
N ALA A 252 -6.34 0.53 24.06
CA ALA A 252 -6.59 -0.48 25.08
C ALA A 252 -6.26 0.08 26.47
N TRP A 253 -5.12 0.77 26.60
CA TRP A 253 -4.75 1.45 27.84
C TRP A 253 -5.74 2.55 28.24
N LEU A 254 -6.15 3.41 27.30
CA LEU A 254 -7.09 4.50 27.53
C LEU A 254 -8.46 3.99 28.00
N ARG A 255 -8.97 2.89 27.44
CA ARG A 255 -10.25 2.28 27.85
C ARG A 255 -10.26 1.84 29.31
N VAL A 256 -9.10 1.44 29.83
CA VAL A 256 -8.94 1.00 31.22
C VAL A 256 -8.66 2.18 32.16
N ASN A 257 -7.89 3.18 31.71
CA ASN A 257 -7.32 4.21 32.59
C ASN A 257 -7.99 5.59 32.47
N SER A 258 -8.82 5.82 31.46
CA SER A 258 -9.53 7.08 31.27
C SER A 258 -10.98 7.01 31.70
N LYS A 259 -11.48 8.12 32.25
CA LYS A 259 -12.91 8.31 32.59
C LYS A 259 -13.72 8.94 31.44
N LEU A 260 -13.08 9.23 30.31
CA LEU A 260 -13.73 9.90 29.18
C LEU A 260 -14.59 8.90 28.40
N ALA A 261 -15.92 9.05 28.50
CA ALA A 261 -16.88 8.10 27.92
C ALA A 261 -16.71 7.90 26.40
N TYR A 262 -16.35 8.96 25.67
CA TYR A 262 -16.21 8.91 24.21
C TYR A 262 -15.00 8.09 23.72
N ILE A 263 -14.06 7.69 24.59
CA ILE A 263 -12.96 6.78 24.23
C ILE A 263 -13.49 5.37 23.91
N ASN A 264 -14.60 4.99 24.53
CA ASN A 264 -15.24 3.71 24.28
C ASN A 264 -16.04 3.71 22.97
N ASP A 265 -16.34 4.89 22.43
CA ASP A 265 -17.07 5.05 21.19
C ASP A 265 -16.14 4.90 19.98
N ASN A 266 -16.47 3.96 19.10
CA ASN A 266 -15.72 3.74 17.86
C ASN A 266 -15.78 4.96 16.93
N SER A 267 -16.88 5.73 16.93
CA SER A 267 -17.03 6.88 16.02
C SER A 267 -16.09 8.04 16.37
N HIS A 268 -15.61 8.11 17.61
CA HIS A 268 -14.68 9.12 18.08
C HIS A 268 -13.21 8.68 17.99
N TRP A 269 -12.97 7.37 17.81
CA TRP A 269 -11.62 6.82 17.84
C TRP A 269 -10.74 7.35 16.70
N ASP A 270 -11.27 7.53 15.49
CA ASP A 270 -10.47 8.01 14.35
C ASP A 270 -9.87 9.40 14.61
N MET A 271 -10.65 10.29 15.24
CA MET A 271 -10.18 11.61 15.67
C MET A 271 -9.13 11.49 16.78
N ILE A 272 -9.37 10.67 17.80
CA ILE A 272 -8.42 10.42 18.89
C ILE A 272 -7.10 9.85 18.35
N SER A 273 -7.19 8.89 17.45
CA SER A 273 -6.09 8.20 16.79
C SER A 273 -5.22 9.19 16.00
N THR A 274 -5.83 10.14 15.29
CA THR A 274 -5.12 11.21 14.58
C THR A 274 -4.36 12.13 15.54
N ILE A 275 -4.95 12.50 16.68
CA ILE A 275 -4.25 13.29 17.71
C ILE A 275 -3.08 12.49 18.29
N PHE A 276 -3.27 11.18 18.49
CA PHE A 276 -2.25 10.29 19.03
C PHE A 276 -1.10 10.06 18.03
N ASP A 277 -1.34 10.07 16.72
CA ASP A 277 -0.28 10.06 15.70
C ASP A 277 0.70 11.24 15.87
N GLY A 278 0.20 12.41 16.24
CA GLY A 278 1.05 13.55 16.62
C GLY A 278 1.93 13.25 17.84
N CYS A 279 1.40 12.53 18.82
CA CYS A 279 2.16 12.10 20.00
C CYS A 279 3.26 11.09 19.62
N LYS A 280 2.95 10.14 18.75
CA LYS A 280 3.93 9.18 18.22
C LYS A 280 5.07 9.88 17.48
N MET A 281 4.77 10.89 16.68
CA MET A 281 5.80 11.65 15.96
C MET A 281 6.67 12.49 16.89
N ALA A 282 6.09 13.06 17.95
CA ALA A 282 6.82 13.88 18.92
C ALA A 282 7.69 13.07 19.89
N PHE A 283 7.38 11.78 20.11
CA PHE A 283 8.05 10.95 21.09
C PHE A 283 9.53 10.72 20.74
N ASN A 284 10.44 11.02 21.67
CA ASN A 284 11.89 10.89 21.49
C ASN A 284 12.52 9.81 22.38
N GLY A 285 11.71 9.06 23.15
CA GLY A 285 12.17 8.03 24.07
C GLY A 285 12.50 8.50 25.49
N ILE A 286 12.54 9.80 25.74
CA ILE A 286 13.05 10.38 27.00
C ILE A 286 12.04 11.32 27.63
N GLU A 287 11.40 12.18 26.83
CA GLU A 287 10.49 13.21 27.35
C GLU A 287 9.03 12.72 27.33
N PRO A 288 8.24 13.10 28.35
CA PRO A 288 6.80 12.86 28.32
C PRO A 288 6.13 13.58 27.15
N VAL A 289 5.05 13.01 26.64
CA VAL A 289 4.28 13.60 25.54
C VAL A 289 2.89 14.02 26.03
N ASN A 290 2.47 15.23 25.69
CA ASN A 290 1.15 15.74 26.07
C ASN A 290 0.08 15.31 25.06
N PHE A 291 -0.77 14.38 25.47
CA PHE A 291 -1.90 13.92 24.68
C PHE A 291 -3.15 14.75 24.98
N LYS A 292 -3.47 15.68 24.08
CA LYS A 292 -4.52 16.68 24.26
C LYS A 292 -5.88 16.12 23.85
N LEU A 293 -6.62 15.60 24.82
CA LEU A 293 -8.02 15.22 24.67
C LEU A 293 -8.92 16.33 25.20
N ILE A 294 -10.18 16.41 24.75
CA ILE A 294 -11.12 17.38 25.31
C ILE A 294 -11.93 16.69 26.42
N PRO A 295 -12.05 17.27 27.63
CA PRO A 295 -11.46 18.51 28.14
C PRO A 295 -10.11 18.30 28.88
N THR A 296 -9.44 17.16 28.71
CA THR A 296 -8.30 16.73 29.54
C THR A 296 -7.01 16.55 28.75
N ILE A 297 -5.90 17.10 29.26
CA ILE A 297 -4.57 16.75 28.76
C ILE A 297 -4.05 15.55 29.57
N ILE A 298 -3.78 14.44 28.90
CA ILE A 298 -3.14 13.27 29.50
C ILE A 298 -1.64 13.38 29.23
N LYS A 299 -0.83 13.44 30.30
CA LYS A 299 0.63 13.39 30.18
C LYS A 299 1.06 11.93 30.06
N LEU A 300 1.58 11.55 28.88
CA LEU A 300 2.06 10.20 28.61
C LEU A 300 3.54 10.13 28.97
N GLU A 301 3.84 9.51 30.12
CA GLU A 301 5.22 9.33 30.58
C GLU A 301 6.02 8.43 29.63
N PRO A 302 7.36 8.55 29.56
CA PRO A 302 8.19 7.85 28.58
C PRO A 302 8.03 6.33 28.62
N ASP A 303 8.00 5.72 29.82
CA ASP A 303 7.80 4.27 29.97
C ASP A 303 6.45 3.81 29.42
N LEU A 304 5.41 4.61 29.61
CA LEU A 304 4.10 4.32 29.07
C LEU A 304 4.11 4.42 27.54
N MET A 305 4.70 5.48 26.98
CA MET A 305 4.85 5.60 25.53
C MET A 305 5.63 4.43 24.93
N ARG A 306 6.75 4.01 25.56
CA ARG A 306 7.50 2.82 25.14
C ARG A 306 6.62 1.59 25.10
N SER A 307 5.83 1.35 26.15
CA SER A 307 4.93 0.18 26.24
C SER A 307 3.92 0.09 25.09
N PHE A 308 3.53 1.23 24.49
CA PHE A 308 2.65 1.22 23.32
C PHE A 308 3.35 0.73 22.04
N TYR A 309 4.66 0.92 21.94
CA TYR A 309 5.50 0.49 20.83
C TYR A 309 6.05 -0.93 20.99
N ASP A 310 6.20 -1.45 22.20
CA ASP A 310 6.81 -2.77 22.47
C ASP A 310 6.27 -3.89 21.56
N PRO A 311 4.93 -4.04 21.34
CA PRO A 311 4.43 -5.06 20.44
C PRO A 311 4.88 -4.86 18.99
N LEU A 312 4.94 -3.63 18.50
CA LEU A 312 5.39 -3.34 17.14
C LEU A 312 6.89 -3.61 17.00
N ILE A 313 7.71 -3.18 17.98
CA ILE A 313 9.16 -3.44 17.98
C ILE A 313 9.43 -4.95 17.95
N SER A 314 8.77 -5.73 18.81
CA SER A 314 8.91 -7.19 18.83
C SER A 314 8.56 -7.80 17.47
N ASN A 315 7.42 -7.41 16.89
CA ASN A 315 6.99 -7.91 15.58
C ASN A 315 7.99 -7.61 14.46
N ILE A 316 8.60 -6.42 14.45
CA ILE A 316 9.62 -6.06 13.45
C ILE A 316 10.89 -6.87 13.64
N LEU A 317 11.34 -7.09 14.87
CA LEU A 317 12.51 -7.91 15.16
C LEU A 317 12.29 -9.38 14.78
N ASP A 318 11.08 -9.92 15.00
CA ASP A 318 10.71 -11.27 14.60
C ASP A 318 10.62 -11.43 13.07
N LEU A 319 10.06 -10.43 12.38
CA LEU A 319 10.03 -10.38 10.91
C LEU A 319 11.45 -10.30 10.34
N PHE A 320 12.30 -9.44 10.91
CA PHE A 320 13.72 -9.35 10.56
C PHE A 320 14.41 -10.70 10.73
N GLN A 321 14.26 -11.35 11.89
CA GLN A 321 14.90 -12.62 12.18
C GLN A 321 14.45 -13.73 11.22
N THR A 322 13.16 -13.76 10.87
CA THR A 322 12.59 -14.71 9.93
C THR A 322 13.17 -14.50 8.53
N GLN A 323 13.12 -13.26 8.04
CA GLN A 323 13.60 -12.90 6.72
C GLN A 323 15.13 -13.09 6.58
N TYR A 324 15.90 -12.76 7.64
CA TYR A 324 17.34 -12.97 7.70
C TYR A 324 17.69 -14.45 7.59
N ARG A 325 17.00 -15.31 8.35
CA ARG A 325 17.21 -16.76 8.30
C ARG A 325 16.93 -17.34 6.91
N HIS A 326 15.80 -16.98 6.29
CA HIS A 326 15.47 -17.46 4.95
C HIS A 326 16.54 -17.05 3.92
N ALA A 327 17.08 -15.83 4.03
CA ALA A 327 18.15 -15.38 3.14
C ALA A 327 19.46 -16.15 3.37
N GLN A 328 19.82 -16.38 4.64
CA GLN A 328 20.99 -17.17 5.03
C GLN A 328 20.89 -18.63 4.57
N GLU A 329 19.72 -19.26 4.71
CA GLU A 329 19.45 -20.63 4.23
C GLU A 329 19.62 -20.74 2.71
N ASN A 330 19.36 -19.66 1.97
CA ASN A 330 19.60 -19.56 0.53
C ASN A 330 21.06 -19.18 0.17
N GLY A 331 21.96 -19.09 1.15
CA GLY A 331 23.36 -18.70 0.95
C GLY A 331 23.57 -17.20 0.71
N CYS A 332 22.56 -16.37 0.99
CA CYS A 332 22.56 -14.92 0.80
C CYS A 332 22.45 -14.22 2.16
N THR A 333 23.49 -14.30 2.99
CA THR A 333 23.48 -13.67 4.33
C THR A 333 23.38 -12.15 4.20
N PRO A 334 22.37 -11.49 4.80
CA PRO A 334 22.25 -10.04 4.77
C PRO A 334 23.43 -9.35 5.45
N ASP A 335 23.95 -8.31 4.80
CA ASP A 335 24.99 -7.40 5.30
C ASP A 335 24.47 -5.98 5.52
N HIS A 336 23.30 -5.66 4.95
CA HIS A 336 22.58 -4.41 5.17
C HIS A 336 21.15 -4.67 5.66
N PHE A 337 20.71 -3.88 6.63
CA PHE A 337 19.32 -3.76 7.04
C PHE A 337 18.81 -2.35 6.77
N VAL A 338 17.63 -2.26 6.17
CA VAL A 338 16.95 -0.99 5.95
C VAL A 338 15.54 -1.02 6.51
N LEU A 339 15.21 -0.01 7.32
CA LEU A 339 13.84 0.21 7.79
C LEU A 339 13.21 1.37 7.02
N CYS A 340 12.06 1.13 6.40
CA CYS A 340 11.26 2.10 5.66
C CYS A 340 9.87 2.27 6.32
N GLY A 341 9.08 3.23 5.81
CA GLY A 341 7.69 3.43 6.18
C GLY A 341 7.46 4.49 7.27
N GLY A 342 6.19 4.75 7.60
CA GLY A 342 5.77 5.84 8.48
C GLY A 342 6.45 5.82 9.86
N PRO A 343 6.34 4.73 10.63
CA PRO A 343 7.10 4.48 11.85
C PRO A 343 8.61 4.80 11.79
N ALA A 344 9.29 4.54 10.67
CA ALA A 344 10.73 4.81 10.53
C ALA A 344 11.09 6.31 10.59
N ARG A 345 10.10 7.21 10.43
CA ARG A 345 10.25 8.66 10.63
C ARG A 345 10.55 9.00 12.09
N ASN A 346 10.05 8.21 13.04
CA ASN A 346 10.40 8.37 14.45
C ASN A 346 11.84 7.88 14.67
N LYS A 347 12.75 8.81 15.02
CA LYS A 347 14.17 8.49 15.22
C LYS A 347 14.38 7.48 16.35
N TRP A 348 13.68 7.64 17.47
CA TRP A 348 13.81 6.75 18.62
C TRP A 348 13.43 5.31 18.24
N PHE A 349 12.30 5.12 17.56
CA PHE A 349 11.83 3.80 17.11
C PHE A 349 12.87 3.08 16.26
N PHE A 350 13.47 3.78 15.28
CA PHE A 350 14.54 3.21 14.45
C PHE A 350 15.78 2.87 15.28
N GLU A 351 16.26 3.78 16.13
CA GLU A 351 17.48 3.53 16.93
C GLU A 351 17.28 2.37 17.93
N THR A 352 16.07 2.16 18.45
CA THR A 352 15.76 1.00 19.29
C THR A 352 15.85 -0.31 18.52
N ILE A 353 15.26 -0.40 17.33
CA ILE A 353 15.36 -1.59 16.47
C ILE A 353 16.82 -1.83 16.06
N LYS A 354 17.52 -0.77 15.65
CA LYS A 354 18.94 -0.83 15.28
C LYS A 354 19.79 -1.35 16.43
N ALA A 355 19.60 -0.87 17.66
CA ALA A 355 20.37 -1.33 18.81
C ALA A 355 20.21 -2.84 19.05
N GLU A 356 18.99 -3.36 18.98
CA GLU A 356 18.69 -4.79 19.12
C GLU A 356 19.31 -5.63 18.00
N ILE A 357 19.23 -5.17 16.75
CA ILE A 357 19.84 -5.85 15.60
C ILE A 357 21.36 -5.81 15.71
N SER A 358 21.96 -4.64 15.97
CA SER A 358 23.42 -4.47 16.06
C SER A 358 24.03 -5.25 17.24
N LEU A 359 23.28 -5.49 18.32
CA LEU A 359 23.71 -6.35 19.42
C LEU A 359 23.91 -7.80 18.96
N ARG A 360 23.05 -8.29 18.05
CA ARG A 360 23.07 -9.68 17.55
C ARG A 360 23.90 -9.83 16.27
N TYR A 361 23.98 -8.78 15.46
CA TYR A 361 24.63 -8.75 14.14
C TYR A 361 25.55 -7.52 14.03
N PRO A 362 26.71 -7.49 14.71
CA PRO A 362 27.55 -6.28 14.81
C PRO A 362 28.13 -5.78 13.49
N SER A 363 28.24 -6.66 12.48
CA SER A 363 28.75 -6.31 11.15
C SER A 363 27.70 -5.75 10.21
N LEU A 364 26.43 -5.75 10.61
CA LEU A 364 25.31 -5.42 9.73
C LEU A 364 25.04 -3.92 9.74
N VAL A 365 25.10 -3.31 8.55
CA VAL A 365 24.90 -1.87 8.37
C VAL A 365 23.41 -1.57 8.42
N CYS A 366 22.99 -0.72 9.35
CA CYS A 366 21.58 -0.38 9.56
C CYS A 366 21.29 1.05 9.06
N GLU A 367 20.40 1.16 8.09
CA GLU A 367 19.96 2.42 7.48
C GLU A 367 18.45 2.60 7.62
N ARG A 368 17.99 3.85 7.48
CA ARG A 368 16.55 4.16 7.45
C ARG A 368 16.15 4.96 6.22
N ILE A 369 14.94 4.71 5.75
CA ILE A 369 14.29 5.43 4.66
C ILE A 369 13.03 6.07 5.20
N PHE A 370 12.92 7.37 5.04
CA PHE A 370 11.79 8.18 5.50
C PHE A 370 11.37 9.23 4.47
N GLU A 371 11.99 9.20 3.30
CA GLU A 371 11.71 10.03 2.16
C GLU A 371 10.26 9.82 1.70
N VAL A 372 9.58 10.94 1.45
CA VAL A 372 8.20 10.93 0.96
C VAL A 372 8.15 10.24 -0.41
N GLY A 373 7.19 9.34 -0.58
CA GLY A 373 6.99 8.64 -1.85
C GLY A 373 8.12 7.67 -2.23
N ALA A 374 8.93 7.21 -1.27
CA ALA A 374 9.95 6.19 -1.48
C ALA A 374 9.36 4.92 -2.14
N VAL A 375 8.24 4.41 -1.61
CA VAL A 375 7.57 3.23 -2.15
C VAL A 375 7.04 3.48 -3.57
N ALA A 376 6.32 4.59 -3.80
CA ALA A 376 5.80 4.93 -5.13
C ALA A 376 6.93 5.11 -6.18
N THR A 377 8.01 5.81 -5.82
CA THR A 377 9.17 6.00 -6.69
C THR A 377 9.86 4.68 -6.98
N GLY A 378 10.03 3.85 -5.96
CA GLY A 378 10.62 2.53 -6.08
C GLY A 378 9.83 1.58 -6.98
N ALA A 379 8.50 1.68 -6.98
CA ALA A 379 7.65 0.92 -7.89
C ALA A 379 7.87 1.31 -9.37
N LEU A 380 8.09 2.59 -9.68
CA LEU A 380 8.50 3.03 -11.03
C LEU A 380 9.91 2.59 -11.41
N LEU A 381 10.83 2.50 -10.44
CA LEU A 381 12.17 1.97 -10.68
C LEU A 381 12.11 0.46 -10.96
N TYR A 382 11.32 -0.29 -10.20
CA TYR A 382 11.05 -1.71 -10.46
C TYR A 382 10.49 -1.94 -11.87
N ALA A 383 9.59 -1.08 -12.34
CA ALA A 383 9.00 -1.20 -13.68
C ALA A 383 10.04 -1.24 -14.82
N GLN A 384 11.25 -0.71 -14.59
CA GLN A 384 12.34 -0.71 -15.56
C GLN A 384 13.10 -2.04 -15.59
N THR A 385 13.15 -2.75 -14.47
CA THR A 385 13.84 -4.02 -14.29
C THR A 385 13.03 -4.95 -13.37
N PRO A 386 11.84 -5.41 -13.82
CA PRO A 386 10.96 -6.18 -12.97
C PRO A 386 11.60 -7.53 -12.61
N LEU A 387 11.40 -7.94 -11.36
CA LEU A 387 11.84 -9.23 -10.85
C LEU A 387 10.72 -10.26 -11.00
N THR A 388 11.08 -11.48 -11.39
CA THR A 388 10.17 -12.63 -11.28
C THR A 388 10.10 -13.06 -9.82
N GLU A 389 8.99 -12.76 -9.15
CA GLU A 389 8.70 -13.33 -7.84
C GLU A 389 8.10 -14.75 -8.00
N PRO A 390 8.70 -15.80 -7.41
CA PRO A 390 8.06 -17.10 -7.36
C PRO A 390 6.83 -17.01 -6.45
N HIS A 391 5.65 -16.85 -7.04
CA HIS A 391 4.38 -16.86 -6.31
C HIS A 391 3.69 -18.21 -6.47
N ILE A 392 3.44 -18.88 -5.35
CA ILE A 392 2.44 -19.95 -5.28
C ILE A 392 1.15 -19.28 -4.82
N ALA A 393 0.09 -19.34 -5.64
CA ALA A 393 -1.24 -18.94 -5.19
C ALA A 393 -1.63 -19.81 -3.97
N LYS A 394 -1.68 -19.20 -2.78
CA LYS A 394 -2.09 -19.87 -1.54
C LYS A 394 -3.60 -19.86 -1.32
N ALA A 395 -4.35 -19.33 -2.28
CA ALA A 395 -5.82 -19.31 -2.24
C ALA A 395 -6.37 -20.53 -2.96
N ASP A 396 -7.36 -21.17 -2.36
CA ASP A 396 -8.23 -22.10 -3.09
C ASP A 396 -9.01 -21.29 -4.13
N ILE A 397 -8.64 -21.45 -5.41
CA ILE A 397 -9.42 -20.87 -6.51
C ILE A 397 -10.61 -21.78 -6.75
N GLY A 398 -11.79 -21.34 -6.31
CA GLY A 398 -13.06 -22.01 -6.56
C GLY A 398 -13.91 -21.24 -7.59
N LEU A 399 -14.68 -21.97 -8.39
CA LEU A 399 -15.75 -21.39 -9.21
C LEU A 399 -17.08 -21.57 -8.49
N GLU A 400 -17.85 -20.49 -8.33
CA GLU A 400 -19.25 -20.57 -7.93
C GLU A 400 -20.12 -20.36 -9.17
N TYR A 401 -21.02 -21.30 -9.44
CA TYR A 401 -21.96 -21.19 -10.55
C TYR A 401 -23.07 -20.21 -10.16
N LEU A 402 -23.13 -19.06 -10.83
CA LEU A 402 -24.20 -18.07 -10.65
C LEU A 402 -25.55 -18.58 -11.16
N ASP A 403 -25.56 -19.54 -12.08
CA ASP A 403 -26.76 -20.17 -12.61
C ASP A 403 -26.82 -21.67 -12.34
N ASN A 404 -27.95 -22.09 -11.78
CA ASN A 404 -28.22 -23.47 -11.38
C ASN A 404 -28.54 -24.40 -12.57
N HIS A 405 -28.10 -24.15 -13.80
CA HIS A 405 -28.54 -24.94 -14.96
C HIS A 405 -27.37 -25.58 -15.71
N HIS A 406 -27.44 -26.89 -15.92
CA HIS A 406 -26.62 -27.61 -16.89
C HIS A 406 -26.82 -27.00 -18.29
N LEU A 407 -25.87 -27.15 -19.22
CA LEU A 407 -26.03 -26.79 -20.66
C LEU A 407 -27.29 -27.39 -21.30
N SER A 408 -27.87 -28.43 -20.69
CA SER A 408 -29.13 -29.06 -21.09
C SER A 408 -30.38 -28.54 -20.34
N GLY A 409 -30.28 -27.43 -19.62
CA GLY A 409 -31.39 -26.80 -18.87
C GLY A 409 -31.79 -27.50 -17.56
N ARG A 410 -31.03 -28.48 -17.05
CA ARG A 410 -31.37 -29.20 -15.80
C ARG A 410 -30.80 -28.51 -14.56
N LYS A 411 -31.61 -28.43 -13.49
CA LYS A 411 -31.24 -27.83 -12.21
C LYS A 411 -30.09 -28.59 -11.50
N ILE A 412 -28.99 -27.94 -11.20
CA ILE A 412 -27.89 -28.49 -10.39
C ILE A 412 -28.32 -28.51 -8.92
N LYS A 413 -28.10 -29.60 -8.19
CA LYS A 413 -28.53 -29.75 -6.79
C LYS A 413 -27.75 -28.78 -5.88
N HIS A 414 -28.46 -27.92 -5.16
CA HIS A 414 -27.89 -27.01 -4.15
C HIS A 414 -27.04 -27.75 -3.11
N GLY A 415 -25.91 -27.15 -2.72
CA GLY A 415 -25.08 -27.61 -1.59
C GLY A 415 -23.97 -28.61 -1.93
N LYS A 416 -23.72 -28.90 -3.22
CA LYS A 416 -22.55 -29.69 -3.62
C LYS A 416 -21.35 -28.80 -3.94
N VAL A 417 -20.35 -28.84 -3.08
CA VAL A 417 -18.98 -28.41 -3.41
C VAL A 417 -18.39 -29.48 -4.34
N GLN A 418 -18.03 -29.12 -5.57
CA GLN A 418 -17.21 -29.95 -6.44
C GLN A 418 -15.80 -29.38 -6.50
N ARG A 419 -14.80 -30.22 -6.23
CA ARG A 419 -13.39 -29.85 -6.37
C ARG A 419 -13.03 -29.85 -7.86
N GLY A 420 -12.71 -28.67 -8.40
CA GLY A 420 -12.09 -28.52 -9.72
C GLY A 420 -10.59 -28.29 -9.57
N ILE A 421 -9.80 -28.78 -10.52
CA ILE A 421 -8.38 -28.42 -10.65
C ILE A 421 -8.29 -27.35 -11.74
N GLY A 422 -7.89 -26.13 -11.35
CA GLY A 422 -7.53 -25.08 -12.29
C GLY A 422 -6.05 -25.16 -12.64
N TRP A 423 -5.71 -25.10 -13.92
CA TRP A 423 -4.34 -24.97 -14.39
C TRP A 423 -4.10 -23.52 -14.83
N VAL A 424 -3.05 -22.89 -14.29
CA VAL A 424 -2.50 -21.65 -14.86
C VAL A 424 -1.41 -22.08 -15.84
N ILE A 425 -1.70 -22.01 -17.13
CA ILE A 425 -0.73 -22.34 -18.17
C ILE A 425 0.02 -21.05 -18.52
N GLU A 426 1.30 -20.99 -18.15
CA GLU A 426 2.21 -19.95 -18.61
C GLU A 426 2.32 -20.05 -20.15
N LYS A 427 1.89 -19.01 -20.85
CA LYS A 427 1.80 -19.03 -22.31
C LYS A 427 3.17 -18.86 -22.96
N VAL A 428 4.00 -19.89 -22.92
CA VAL A 428 5.24 -19.96 -23.70
C VAL A 428 4.99 -20.86 -24.92
N GLY A 429 4.62 -20.24 -26.05
CA GLY A 429 4.53 -20.92 -27.36
C GLY A 429 3.14 -21.42 -27.75
N ARG A 430 2.92 -21.56 -29.08
CA ARG A 430 1.64 -21.98 -29.69
C ARG A 430 1.21 -23.35 -29.16
N ALA A 431 -0.06 -23.45 -28.75
CA ALA A 431 -0.67 -24.71 -28.33
C ALA A 431 -0.59 -25.77 -29.46
N PRO A 432 -0.25 -27.04 -29.16
CA PRO A 432 -0.39 -28.13 -30.13
C PRO A 432 -1.88 -28.33 -30.43
N GLN A 433 -2.24 -28.36 -31.72
CA GLN A 433 -3.62 -28.57 -32.16
C GLN A 433 -4.12 -30.02 -32.06
N GLU A 434 -3.30 -30.95 -31.58
CA GLU A 434 -3.68 -32.37 -31.52
C GLU A 434 -3.93 -32.80 -30.07
N GLY A 435 -5.20 -33.07 -29.74
CA GLY A 435 -5.59 -33.75 -28.50
C GLY A 435 -6.79 -33.20 -27.72
N LEU A 436 -7.47 -32.14 -28.18
CA LEU A 436 -8.56 -31.49 -27.45
C LEU A 436 -9.93 -32.20 -27.52
N SER A 437 -10.05 -33.38 -28.14
CA SER A 437 -11.35 -33.97 -28.49
C SER A 437 -11.91 -35.04 -27.53
N SER A 438 -11.32 -35.31 -26.36
CA SER A 438 -11.75 -36.48 -25.55
C SER A 438 -12.13 -36.25 -24.08
N TRP A 439 -12.38 -35.02 -23.61
CA TRP A 439 -12.76 -34.80 -22.22
C TRP A 439 -13.91 -33.78 -22.06
N PRO A 440 -15.05 -34.15 -21.44
CA PRO A 440 -16.14 -33.22 -21.22
C PRO A 440 -15.78 -32.26 -20.07
N ASN A 441 -16.00 -30.96 -20.31
CA ASN A 441 -15.77 -29.82 -19.40
C ASN A 441 -14.33 -29.27 -19.35
N GLN A 442 -13.91 -28.58 -20.41
CA GLN A 442 -12.79 -27.64 -20.34
C GLN A 442 -13.31 -26.19 -20.37
N ILE A 443 -12.84 -25.38 -19.41
CA ILE A 443 -12.89 -23.92 -19.47
C ILE A 443 -11.43 -23.48 -19.63
N CYS A 444 -11.10 -22.88 -20.77
CA CYS A 444 -9.81 -22.24 -20.97
C CYS A 444 -9.88 -20.80 -20.46
N PHE A 445 -8.95 -20.42 -19.59
CA PHE A 445 -8.63 -19.03 -19.32
C PHE A 445 -7.51 -18.61 -20.29
N CYS A 446 -7.74 -17.52 -21.01
CA CYS A 446 -6.74 -16.91 -21.90
C CYS A 446 -5.97 -15.81 -21.18
#